data_AF-A0A9X6K9W3-F1
#
_entry.id   AF-A0A9X6K9W3-F1
#
_cell.length_a   1.000
_cell.length_b   1.000
_cell.length_c   1.000
_cell.angle_alpha   90.00
_cell.angle_beta   90.00
_cell.angle_gamma   90.00
#
_symmetry.space_group_name_H-M   'P 1'
#
loop_
_entity.id
_entity.type
_entity.pdbx_description
1 polymer ?
#
loop_
_entity_poly.entity_id
_entity_poly.type
_entity_poly.pdbx_seq_one_letter_code
_entity_poly.pdbx_strand_id
1 'polypeptide(L)'
;MKEVTLVFKSGAKATFTVEQFKTFKNSFGFLSGIEYEGAATKVPFHISVSNIDAIFVEDITEKESVKEPDHPIEDFYGNEIMKDETYFVFDCDVVLEQNLKQYLTEEYEVECYQAQ
;
A
#
# COMPACT_ATOMS: atom_id res chain seq x y z
N MET A 1 -2.09 11.97 7.00
CA MET A 1 -3.33 11.29 6.56
C MET A 1 -4.36 11.30 7.69
N LYS A 2 -5.64 10.99 7.47
CA LYS A 2 -6.67 10.95 8.53
C LYS A 2 -7.48 9.65 8.46
N GLU A 3 -7.80 9.09 9.62
CA GLU A 3 -8.67 7.90 9.77
C GLU A 3 -9.99 8.25 10.45
N VAL A 4 -11.03 7.51 10.09
CA VAL A 4 -12.38 7.60 10.64
C VAL A 4 -12.73 6.24 11.25
N THR A 5 -13.07 6.21 12.53
CA THR A 5 -13.55 5.00 13.21
C THR A 5 -15.01 5.16 13.60
N LEU A 6 -15.83 4.22 13.15
CA LEU A 6 -17.22 4.06 13.55
C LEU A 6 -17.32 3.03 14.68
N VAL A 7 -18.03 3.38 15.74
CA VAL A 7 -18.38 2.45 16.82
C VAL A 7 -19.87 2.19 16.76
N PHE A 8 -20.27 0.94 16.61
CA PHE A 8 -21.67 0.52 16.61
C PHE A 8 -22.17 0.31 18.03
N LYS A 9 -23.50 0.43 18.24
CA LYS A 9 -24.14 0.14 19.54
C LYS A 9 -23.92 -1.31 20.01
N SER A 10 -23.62 -2.24 19.10
CA SER A 10 -23.21 -3.60 19.42
C SER A 10 -21.78 -3.69 20.01
N GLY A 11 -21.02 -2.60 20.02
CA GLY A 11 -19.60 -2.56 20.36
C GLY A 11 -18.66 -2.90 19.20
N ALA A 12 -19.19 -3.32 18.04
CA ALA A 12 -18.39 -3.54 16.84
C ALA A 12 -17.75 -2.22 16.37
N LYS A 13 -16.60 -2.32 15.70
CA LYS A 13 -15.86 -1.17 15.18
C LYS A 13 -15.50 -1.36 13.72
N ALA A 14 -15.51 -0.28 12.96
CA ALA A 14 -15.02 -0.24 11.57
C ALA A 14 -14.19 1.02 11.37
N THR A 15 -13.05 0.88 10.69
CA THR A 15 -12.09 1.97 10.47
C THR A 15 -11.84 2.15 8.98
N PHE A 16 -11.76 3.40 8.55
CA PHE A 16 -11.59 3.80 7.16
C PHE A 16 -10.62 4.98 7.08
N THR A 17 -9.96 5.16 5.94
CA THR A 17 -9.36 6.47 5.63
C THR A 17 -10.46 7.51 5.39
N VAL A 18 -10.17 8.79 5.60
CA VAL A 18 -11.13 9.87 5.28
C VAL A 18 -11.57 9.83 3.80
N GLU A 19 -10.68 9.42 2.89
CA GLU A 19 -11.02 9.28 1.47
C GLU A 19 -12.02 8.15 1.23
N GLN A 20 -11.78 6.96 1.79
CA GLN A 20 -12.72 5.84 1.75
C GLN A 20 -14.05 6.19 2.42
N PHE A 21 -14.02 6.95 3.52
CA PHE A 21 -15.24 7.38 4.20
C PHE A 21 -16.10 8.32 3.32
N LYS A 22 -15.46 9.24 2.59
CA LYS A 22 -16.13 10.18 1.68
C LYS A 22 -16.83 9.51 0.48
N THR A 23 -16.36 8.33 0.06
CA THR A 23 -16.94 7.63 -1.10
C THR A 23 -18.24 6.88 -0.79
N PHE A 24 -18.60 6.71 0.49
CA PHE A 24 -19.93 6.23 0.89
C PHE A 24 -21.01 7.30 0.69
N LYS A 25 -21.28 7.69 -0.56
CA LYS A 25 -22.47 8.47 -0.92
C LYS A 25 -23.68 7.53 -0.98
N ASN A 26 -24.49 7.59 0.07
CA ASN A 26 -25.91 7.21 0.21
C ASN A 26 -26.48 6.22 -0.83
N SER A 27 -26.36 4.91 -0.57
CA SER A 27 -27.30 3.88 -1.06
C SER A 27 -27.99 3.11 0.07
N PHE A 28 -27.58 3.34 1.32
CA PHE A 28 -28.27 2.87 2.53
C PHE A 28 -28.86 4.11 3.19
N GLY A 29 -30.16 4.31 3.04
CA GLY A 29 -30.84 5.56 3.34
C GLY A 29 -30.91 5.93 4.82
N PHE A 30 -29.79 6.27 5.47
CA PHE A 30 -29.64 7.32 6.51
C PHE A 30 -28.16 7.47 6.93
N LEU A 31 -27.50 8.51 6.40
CA LEU A 31 -26.70 9.52 7.11
C LEU A 31 -26.33 10.58 6.05
N SER A 32 -27.02 11.72 5.99
CA SER A 32 -26.94 12.64 4.85
C SER A 32 -25.75 13.61 4.87
N GLY A 33 -24.69 13.28 5.60
CA GLY A 33 -23.45 14.06 5.67
C GLY A 33 -23.06 14.41 7.10
N ILE A 34 -21.78 14.24 7.41
CA ILE A 34 -21.14 14.88 8.55
C ILE A 34 -20.10 15.82 7.95
N GLU A 35 -20.43 17.10 7.84
CA GLU A 35 -19.43 18.13 7.59
C GLU A 35 -18.69 18.37 8.90
N TYR A 36 -17.39 18.07 8.92
CA TYR A 36 -16.54 18.21 10.09
C TYR A 36 -15.45 19.24 9.82
N GLU A 37 -15.63 20.44 10.37
CA GLU A 37 -14.59 21.45 10.62
C GLU A 37 -14.37 21.55 12.14
N GLY A 38 -14.21 20.41 12.84
CA GLY A 38 -14.07 20.41 14.29
C GLY A 38 -12.65 20.77 14.74
N ALA A 39 -12.55 21.73 15.66
CA ALA A 39 -11.30 22.20 16.28
C ALA A 39 -10.66 21.22 17.30
N ALA A 40 -11.23 20.02 17.50
CA ALA A 40 -10.79 19.09 18.54
C ALA A 40 -10.55 17.69 17.97
N THR A 41 -9.27 17.28 17.97
CA THR A 41 -8.75 16.05 17.36
C THR A 41 -9.21 14.73 18.01
N LYS A 42 -10.03 14.74 19.06
CA LYS A 42 -10.33 13.52 19.83
C LYS A 42 -11.62 13.52 20.67
N VAL A 43 -12.73 14.07 20.17
CA VAL A 43 -14.02 14.02 20.89
C VAL A 43 -15.03 13.17 20.11
N PRO A 44 -15.60 12.09 20.70
CA PRO A 44 -16.63 11.28 20.04
C PRO A 44 -17.87 12.09 19.74
N PHE A 45 -18.38 11.99 18.51
CA PHE A 45 -19.72 12.47 18.19
C PHE A 45 -20.72 11.32 18.28
N HIS A 46 -21.65 11.39 19.24
CA HIS A 46 -22.64 10.35 19.47
C HIS A 46 -23.88 10.53 18.58
N ILE A 47 -24.24 9.48 17.82
CA ILE A 47 -25.35 9.53 16.85
C ILE A 47 -26.52 8.69 17.35
N SER A 48 -27.45 9.32 18.07
CA SER A 48 -28.55 8.57 18.70
C SER A 48 -29.59 8.01 17.71
N VAL A 49 -29.63 8.52 16.47
CA VAL A 49 -30.65 8.21 15.45
C VAL A 49 -30.31 7.02 14.55
N SER A 50 -29.18 6.33 14.80
CA SER A 50 -28.70 5.21 13.99
C SER A 50 -28.23 4.04 14.87
N ASN A 51 -27.78 2.95 14.26
CA ASN A 51 -27.08 1.85 14.93
C ASN A 51 -25.62 2.19 15.28
N ILE A 52 -25.16 3.38 14.91
CA ILE A 52 -23.85 3.95 15.25
C ILE A 52 -23.96 4.62 16.62
N ASP A 53 -23.06 4.30 17.53
CA ASP A 53 -22.97 4.90 18.85
C ASP A 53 -22.05 6.12 18.87
N ALA A 54 -20.92 6.06 18.14
CA ALA A 54 -19.95 7.15 18.08
C ALA A 54 -19.12 7.15 16.79
N ILE A 55 -18.58 8.32 16.43
CA ILE A 55 -17.59 8.51 15.35
C ILE A 55 -16.38 9.25 15.89
N PHE A 56 -15.19 8.79 15.49
CA PHE A 56 -13.90 9.40 15.79
C PHE A 56 -13.16 9.69 14.50
N VAL A 57 -12.47 10.84 14.45
CA VAL A 57 -11.54 11.19 13.38
C VAL A 57 -10.21 11.54 14.03
N GLU A 58 -9.14 10.90 13.58
CA GLU A 58 -7.80 11.17 14.10
C GLU A 58 -6.81 11.42 12.96
N ASP A 59 -5.84 12.29 13.25
CA ASP A 59 -4.67 12.46 12.39
C ASP A 59 -3.78 11.24 12.57
N ILE A 60 -3.53 10.55 11.47
CA ILE A 60 -2.49 9.53 11.40
C ILE A 60 -1.28 10.13 10.71
N THR A 61 -0.13 10.00 11.36
CA THR A 61 1.14 10.14 10.66
C THR A 61 1.10 9.12 9.53
N GLU A 62 1.37 9.55 8.30
CA GLU A 62 1.61 8.57 7.24
C GLU A 62 2.67 7.62 7.78
N LYS A 63 2.36 6.32 7.82
CA LYS A 63 3.43 5.34 7.97
C LYS A 63 4.36 5.68 6.83
N GLU A 64 5.54 6.20 7.16
CA GLU A 64 6.61 6.32 6.18
C GLU A 64 6.62 4.98 5.45
N SER A 65 6.37 5.01 4.15
CA SER A 65 6.79 3.90 3.31
C SER A 65 8.24 3.72 3.70
N VAL A 66 8.57 2.61 4.36
CA VAL A 66 9.97 2.26 4.58
C VAL A 66 10.52 2.24 3.17
N LYS A 67 11.28 3.28 2.81
CA LYS A 67 12.02 3.27 1.54
C LYS A 67 12.78 1.96 1.60
N GLU A 68 12.55 1.09 0.63
CA GLU A 68 13.38 -0.09 0.53
C GLU A 68 14.83 0.40 0.54
N PRO A 69 15.67 -0.20 1.40
CA PRO A 69 17.06 0.22 1.49
C PRO A 69 17.68 0.06 0.09
N ASP A 70 18.36 1.09 -0.36
CA ASP A 70 19.20 1.05 -1.58
C ASP A 70 20.05 -0.23 -1.53
N HIS A 71 19.78 -1.16 -2.46
CA HIS A 71 20.39 -2.48 -2.43
C HIS A 71 21.80 -2.38 -3.03
N PRO A 72 22.85 -2.91 -2.35
CA PRO A 72 24.24 -2.63 -2.72
C PRO A 72 24.72 -3.26 -4.03
N ILE A 73 23.87 -4.03 -4.71
CA ILE A 73 24.22 -4.79 -5.90
C ILE A 73 23.18 -4.47 -6.97
N GLU A 74 23.66 -3.95 -8.09
CA GLU A 74 22.90 -3.79 -9.32
C GLU A 74 23.29 -4.89 -10.29
N ASP A 75 22.35 -5.30 -11.15
CA ASP A 75 22.65 -6.15 -12.29
C ASP A 75 23.35 -5.37 -13.42
N PHE A 76 23.78 -6.09 -14.44
CA PHE A 76 24.48 -5.57 -15.61
C PHE A 76 23.72 -4.44 -16.33
N TYR A 77 22.39 -4.41 -16.18
CA TYR A 77 21.50 -3.42 -16.78
C TYR A 77 21.09 -2.29 -15.80
N GLY A 78 21.67 -2.26 -14.60
CA GLY A 78 21.42 -1.23 -13.58
C GLY A 78 20.15 -1.44 -12.76
N ASN A 79 19.59 -2.66 -12.72
CA ASN A 79 18.46 -2.98 -11.84
C ASN A 79 18.99 -3.43 -10.47
N GLU A 80 18.48 -2.83 -9.40
CA GLU A 80 18.78 -3.26 -8.03
C GLU A 80 18.37 -4.72 -7.81
N ILE A 81 19.27 -5.49 -7.19
CA ILE A 81 19.01 -6.88 -6.79
C ILE A 81 18.44 -6.89 -5.38
N MET A 82 17.17 -7.22 -5.29
CA MET A 82 16.42 -7.21 -4.04
C MET A 82 16.74 -8.45 -3.21
N LYS A 83 16.39 -8.39 -1.93
CA LYS A 83 16.48 -9.54 -1.04
C LYS A 83 15.56 -10.66 -1.55
N ASP A 84 16.10 -11.87 -1.67
CA ASP A 84 15.43 -13.08 -2.15
C ASP A 84 15.25 -13.19 -3.68
N GLU A 85 15.91 -12.34 -4.48
CA GLU A 85 16.00 -12.51 -5.93
C GLU A 85 17.13 -13.46 -6.35
N THR A 86 16.88 -14.22 -7.42
CA THR A 86 17.88 -15.09 -8.04
C THR A 86 18.68 -14.31 -9.08
N TYR A 87 20.00 -14.42 -9.01
CA TYR A 87 20.92 -13.83 -9.97
C TYR A 87 22.09 -14.78 -10.30
N PHE A 88 22.76 -14.50 -11.40
CA PHE A 88 23.88 -15.27 -11.93
C PHE A 88 25.10 -14.34 -12.06
N VAL A 89 26.30 -14.88 -11.91
CA VAL A 89 27.55 -14.12 -12.08
C VAL A 89 28.35 -14.74 -13.21
N PHE A 90 28.62 -13.95 -14.25
CA PHE A 90 29.44 -14.30 -15.41
C PHE A 90 30.68 -13.43 -15.40
N ASP A 91 31.85 -14.01 -15.12
CA ASP A 91 33.09 -13.27 -14.88
C ASP A 91 32.92 -12.14 -13.82
N CYS A 92 32.78 -10.89 -14.25
CA CYS A 92 32.56 -9.72 -13.40
C CYS A 92 31.12 -9.17 -13.47
N ASP A 93 30.28 -9.72 -14.33
CA ASP A 93 28.92 -9.24 -14.58
C ASP A 93 27.91 -9.99 -13.71
N VAL A 94 27.06 -9.24 -13.04
CA VAL A 94 25.95 -9.78 -12.24
C VAL A 94 24.68 -9.65 -13.05
N VAL A 95 23.88 -10.70 -13.18
CA VAL A 95 22.71 -10.72 -14.07
C VAL A 95 21.51 -11.31 -13.35
N LEU A 96 20.44 -10.53 -13.18
CA LEU A 96 19.18 -11.04 -12.63
C LEU A 96 18.57 -12.12 -13.53
N GLU A 97 17.89 -13.09 -12.92
CA GLU A 97 17.24 -14.20 -13.66
C GLU A 97 16.33 -13.70 -14.80
N GLN A 98 15.59 -12.62 -14.57
CA GLN A 98 14.72 -12.02 -15.59
C GLN A 98 15.47 -11.48 -16.81
N ASN A 99 16.72 -11.05 -16.62
CA ASN A 99 17.57 -10.47 -17.67
C ASN A 99 18.55 -11.49 -18.27
N LEU A 100 18.64 -12.70 -17.70
CA LEU A 100 19.58 -13.74 -18.11
C LEU A 100 19.50 -14.07 -19.61
N LYS A 101 18.28 -14.21 -20.14
CA LYS A 101 18.10 -14.55 -21.57
C LYS A 101 18.65 -13.47 -22.49
N GLN A 102 18.41 -12.20 -22.13
CA GLN A 102 18.88 -11.06 -22.91
C GLN A 102 20.41 -11.01 -22.88
N TYR A 103 20.99 -11.11 -21.69
CA TYR A 103 22.44 -11.09 -21.49
C TYR A 103 23.15 -12.19 -22.28
N LEU A 104 22.66 -13.43 -22.22
CA LEU A 104 23.23 -14.55 -22.98
C LEU A 104 23.13 -14.37 -24.50
N THR A 105 22.09 -13.68 -24.98
CA THR A 105 21.93 -13.39 -26.40
C THR A 105 22.87 -12.28 -26.86
N GLU A 106 23.06 -11.24 -26.03
CA GLU A 106 23.85 -10.06 -26.38
C GLU A 106 25.36 -10.30 -26.23
N GLU A 107 25.79 -10.87 -25.09
CA GLU A 107 27.21 -11.01 -24.76
C GLU A 107 27.83 -12.33 -25.26
N TYR A 108 27.01 -13.36 -25.46
CA TYR A 108 27.48 -14.70 -25.84
C TYR A 108 26.85 -15.25 -27.12
N GLU A 109 25.97 -14.49 -27.78
CA GLU A 109 25.26 -14.88 -29.01
C GLU A 109 24.55 -16.24 -28.90
N VAL A 110 24.05 -16.59 -27.70
CA VAL A 110 23.43 -17.89 -27.42
C VAL A 110 21.93 -17.86 -27.76
N GLU A 111 21.50 -18.76 -28.65
CA GLU A 111 20.08 -19.01 -28.86
C GLU A 111 19.45 -19.73 -27.66
N CYS A 112 18.50 -19.06 -27.01
CA CYS A 112 17.83 -19.57 -25.82
C CYS A 112 16.45 -20.17 -26.15
N TYR A 113 16.25 -21.44 -25.80
CA TYR A 113 15.01 -22.18 -26.03
C TYR A 113 14.32 -22.52 -24.70
N GLN A 114 12.98 -22.54 -24.70
CA GLN A 114 12.19 -23.00 -23.56
C GLN A 114 11.72 -24.44 -23.84
N ALA A 115 11.94 -25.35 -22.89
CA ALA A 115 11.39 -26.70 -22.98
C ALA A 115 9.86 -26.65 -22.92
N GLN A 116 9.20 -27.47 -23.74
CA GLN A 116 7.75 -27.67 -23.75
C GLN A 116 7.33 -28.77 -22.78
#